data_AF-A0A1H0HN49-F1
#
_entry.id   AF-A0A1H0HN49-F1
#
_cell.length_a   1.000
_cell.length_b   1.000
_cell.length_c   1.000
_cell.angle_alpha   90.00
_cell.angle_beta   90.00
_cell.angle_gamma   90.00
#
_symmetry.space_group_name_H-M   'P 1'
#
loop_
_entity.id
_entity.type
_entity.pdbx_description
1 polymer ?
#
loop_
_entity_poly.entity_id
_entity_poly.type
_entity_poly.pdbx_seq_one_letter_code
_entity_poly.pdbx_strand_id
1 'polypeptide(L)'
;MIAPFDPLIEEDMKLHRQLQRKLGRWPTQEDMSNYYDEQSRLADEALRIAQEAEKIRELARRKAEEENLRRELERRAQLEERRRRHAVPSENFAIARSVDDLRKKSQSNEAFCEQTRIEGNDQAAIEIELDLKAFNLGRSVFRHVIIQSSANLEGASFAGATFEHVVFKAGSNIKEADFSHATFSSVKFEPECILDGASFQFAKFLKAIAVEFDRNNLSGSVFFTPRSDKWNALARSYSTISQIVNTILSFSYFGILILKLYIFKTMSLAEAFILYKIPDPVNAKITYSEISVFNFMFGSQPSSLVIAVILIVYQALRLFVTMRIGPLIEAERQSGYTPPRDSFMTYYSLQTLVNLLGIAAVAIFCYEIWGLATQEPLKVPI
;
A
#
# COMPACT_ATOMS: atom_id res chain seq x y z
N MET A 1 13.61 -9.96 -59.85
CA MET A 1 12.63 -9.79 -58.76
C MET A 1 11.68 -10.97 -58.82
N ILE A 2 11.72 -11.86 -57.83
CA ILE A 2 10.76 -12.96 -57.70
C ILE A 2 9.55 -12.35 -56.97
N ALA A 3 8.38 -12.38 -57.58
CA ALA A 3 7.17 -11.92 -56.92
C ALA A 3 6.94 -12.76 -55.65
N PRO A 4 6.62 -12.15 -54.49
CA PRO A 4 6.33 -12.90 -53.27
C PRO A 4 5.18 -13.87 -53.55
N PHE A 5 5.38 -15.13 -53.15
CA PHE A 5 4.35 -16.16 -53.24
C PHE A 5 3.13 -15.71 -52.43
N ASP A 6 1.95 -15.74 -53.06
CA ASP A 6 0.71 -15.39 -52.39
C ASP A 6 0.35 -16.50 -51.38
N PRO A 7 0.30 -16.20 -50.07
CA PRO A 7 -0.01 -17.18 -49.04
C PRO A 7 -1.36 -17.89 -49.26
N LEU A 8 -2.31 -17.26 -49.96
CA LEU A 8 -3.61 -17.85 -50.28
C LEU A 8 -3.47 -19.08 -51.20
N ILE A 9 -2.52 -19.06 -52.13
CA ILE A 9 -2.29 -20.16 -53.06
C ILE A 9 -1.71 -21.38 -52.32
N GLU A 10 -0.91 -21.16 -51.28
CA GLU A 10 -0.35 -22.25 -50.47
C GLU A 10 -1.44 -22.96 -49.65
N GLU A 11 -2.38 -22.21 -49.08
CA GLU A 11 -3.52 -22.76 -48.34
C GLU A 11 -4.46 -23.56 -49.25
N ASP A 12 -4.81 -23.03 -50.43
CA ASP A 12 -5.63 -23.74 -51.42
C ASP A 12 -4.98 -25.04 -51.88
N MET A 13 -3.66 -25.05 -52.12
CA MET A 13 -2.94 -26.27 -52.49
C MET A 13 -2.85 -27.29 -51.36
N LYS A 14 -2.85 -26.86 -50.10
CA LYS A 14 -2.91 -27.78 -48.94
C LYS A 14 -4.29 -28.41 -48.85
N LEU A 15 -5.35 -27.62 -49.04
CA LEU A 15 -6.72 -28.11 -49.03
C LEU A 15 -6.97 -29.13 -50.16
N HIS A 16 -6.53 -28.83 -51.38
CA HIS A 16 -6.64 -29.76 -52.50
C HIS A 16 -5.96 -31.10 -52.22
N ARG A 17 -4.76 -31.08 -51.63
CA ARG A 17 -4.04 -32.30 -51.23
C ARG A 17 -4.77 -33.10 -50.15
N GLN A 18 -5.42 -32.41 -49.20
CA GLN A 18 -6.21 -33.08 -48.16
C GLN A 18 -7.47 -33.74 -48.74
N LEU A 19 -8.20 -33.03 -49.59
CA LEU A 19 -9.41 -33.56 -50.24
C LEU A 19 -9.07 -34.69 -51.21
N GLN A 20 -7.99 -34.57 -51.97
CA GLN A 20 -7.51 -35.64 -52.86
C GLN A 20 -7.19 -36.92 -52.09
N ARG A 21 -6.56 -36.82 -50.90
CA ARG A 21 -6.30 -37.97 -50.03
C ARG A 21 -7.59 -38.61 -49.52
N LYS A 22 -8.61 -37.82 -49.20
CA LYS A 22 -9.91 -38.33 -48.73
C LYS A 22 -10.72 -38.99 -49.85
N LEU A 23 -10.74 -38.39 -51.04
CA LEU A 23 -11.61 -38.81 -52.16
C LEU A 23 -10.94 -39.83 -53.08
N GLY A 24 -9.62 -39.98 -53.04
CA GLY A 24 -8.86 -40.85 -53.95
C GLY A 24 -8.82 -40.37 -55.42
N ARG A 25 -9.35 -39.17 -55.70
CA ARG A 25 -9.37 -38.51 -57.02
C ARG A 25 -9.10 -37.01 -56.87
N TRP A 26 -8.77 -36.33 -57.97
CA TRP A 26 -8.69 -34.86 -57.97
C TRP A 26 -10.06 -34.25 -57.62
N PRO A 27 -10.13 -33.33 -56.63
CA PRO A 27 -11.41 -32.76 -56.19
C PRO A 27 -12.03 -31.91 -57.29
N THR A 28 -13.34 -32.03 -57.49
CA THR A 28 -14.10 -31.15 -58.38
C THR A 28 -14.39 -29.81 -57.68
N GLN A 29 -14.83 -28.81 -58.44
CA GLN A 29 -15.27 -27.52 -57.86
C GLN A 29 -16.45 -27.71 -56.89
N GLU A 30 -17.32 -28.70 -57.15
CA GLU A 30 -18.42 -29.08 -56.26
C GLU A 30 -17.92 -29.73 -54.97
N ASP A 31 -16.92 -30.62 -55.05
CA ASP A 31 -16.29 -31.23 -53.85
C ASP A 31 -15.66 -30.15 -52.95
N MET A 32 -15.04 -29.13 -53.55
CA MET A 32 -14.50 -27.97 -52.82
C MET A 32 -15.60 -27.12 -52.18
N SER A 33 -16.67 -26.81 -52.92
CA SER A 33 -17.81 -26.04 -52.39
C SER A 33 -18.46 -26.73 -51.20
N ASN A 34 -18.73 -28.03 -51.32
CA ASN A 34 -19.32 -28.83 -50.24
C ASN A 34 -18.42 -28.89 -49.00
N TYR A 35 -17.09 -28.96 -49.20
CA TYR A 35 -16.15 -28.91 -48.09
C TYR A 35 -16.19 -27.56 -47.36
N TYR A 36 -16.22 -26.45 -48.09
CA TYR A 36 -16.32 -25.12 -47.48
C TYR A 36 -17.64 -24.93 -46.73
N ASP A 37 -18.76 -25.40 -47.28
CA ASP A 37 -20.05 -25.36 -46.60
C ASP A 37 -20.05 -26.21 -45.32
N GLU A 38 -19.45 -27.40 -45.36
CA GLU A 38 -19.28 -28.26 -44.18
C GLU A 38 -18.38 -27.61 -43.11
N GLN A 39 -17.24 -27.03 -43.51
CA GLN A 39 -16.36 -26.30 -42.58
C GLN A 39 -17.05 -25.09 -41.96
N SER A 40 -17.84 -24.34 -42.75
CA SER A 40 -18.64 -23.23 -42.25
C SER A 40 -19.66 -23.68 -41.20
N ARG A 41 -20.38 -24.77 -41.48
CA ARG A 41 -21.33 -25.37 -40.51
C ARG A 41 -20.64 -25.85 -39.23
N LEU A 42 -19.47 -26.49 -39.34
CA LEU A 42 -18.70 -26.94 -38.17
C LEU A 42 -18.15 -25.77 -37.35
N ALA A 43 -17.72 -24.69 -38.01
CA ALA A 43 -17.28 -23.47 -37.34
C ALA A 43 -18.43 -22.81 -36.57
N ASP A 44 -19.63 -22.73 -37.17
CA ASP A 44 -20.82 -22.22 -36.51
C ASP A 44 -21.24 -23.09 -35.31
N GLU A 45 -21.17 -24.42 -35.44
CA GLU A 45 -21.44 -25.35 -34.34
C GLU A 45 -20.41 -25.22 -33.21
N ALA A 46 -19.13 -25.13 -33.53
CA ALA A 46 -18.06 -24.91 -32.56
C ALA A 46 -18.22 -23.57 -31.82
N LEU A 47 -18.63 -22.51 -32.53
CA LEU A 47 -18.93 -21.21 -31.93
C LEU A 47 -20.10 -21.29 -30.95
N ARG A 48 -21.18 -22.02 -31.32
CA ARG A 48 -22.32 -22.25 -30.42
C ARG A 48 -21.91 -23.01 -29.17
N ILE A 49 -21.12 -24.08 -29.31
CA ILE A 49 -20.61 -24.86 -28.16
C ILE A 49 -19.72 -23.98 -27.26
N ALA A 50 -18.86 -23.15 -27.84
CA ALA A 50 -18.01 -22.24 -27.08
C ALA A 50 -18.83 -21.21 -26.28
N GLN A 51 -19.88 -20.64 -26.90
CA GLN A 51 -20.80 -19.71 -26.23
C GLN A 51 -21.59 -20.39 -25.10
N GLU A 52 -22.03 -21.64 -25.28
CA GLU A 52 -22.70 -22.41 -24.23
C GLU A 52 -21.75 -22.75 -23.08
N ALA A 53 -20.51 -23.12 -23.38
CA ALA A 53 -19.49 -23.38 -22.36
C ALA A 53 -19.15 -22.12 -21.54
N GLU A 54 -19.11 -20.95 -22.19
CA GLU A 54 -18.89 -19.67 -21.51
C GLU A 54 -20.06 -19.34 -20.57
N LYS A 55 -21.31 -19.51 -21.03
CA LYS A 55 -22.51 -19.35 -20.18
C LYS A 55 -22.50 -20.27 -18.97
N ILE A 56 -22.09 -21.54 -19.13
CA ILE A 56 -21.98 -22.49 -18.01
C ILE A 56 -20.90 -22.04 -17.02
N ARG A 57 -19.75 -21.55 -17.50
CA ARG A 57 -18.68 -21.02 -16.63
C ARG A 57 -19.13 -19.79 -15.86
N GLU A 58 -19.88 -18.90 -16.49
CA GLU A 58 -20.42 -17.71 -15.83
C GLU A 58 -21.43 -18.10 -14.73
N LEU A 59 -22.34 -19.03 -15.01
CA LEU A 59 -23.29 -19.54 -14.01
C LEU A 59 -22.58 -20.23 -12.83
N ALA A 60 -21.51 -20.96 -13.08
CA ALA A 60 -20.70 -21.58 -12.03
C ALA A 60 -20.02 -20.54 -11.14
N ARG A 61 -19.48 -19.45 -11.73
CA ARG A 61 -18.89 -18.34 -10.98
C ARG A 61 -19.93 -17.65 -10.09
N ARG A 62 -21.11 -17.32 -10.64
CA ARG A 62 -22.19 -16.69 -9.86
C ARG A 62 -22.64 -17.56 -8.67
N LYS A 63 -22.80 -18.87 -8.87
CA LYS A 63 -23.13 -19.80 -7.77
C LYS A 63 -22.06 -19.85 -6.68
N ALA A 64 -20.77 -19.84 -7.07
CA ALA A 64 -19.68 -19.82 -6.10
C ALA A 64 -19.63 -18.51 -5.31
N GLU A 65 -19.89 -17.37 -5.95
CA GLU A 65 -20.00 -16.06 -5.31
C GLU A 65 -21.18 -16.00 -4.32
N GLU A 66 -22.35 -16.50 -4.72
CA GLU A 66 -23.53 -16.60 -3.85
C GLU A 66 -23.29 -17.48 -2.62
N GLU A 67 -22.62 -18.63 -2.79
CA GLU A 67 -22.29 -19.51 -1.67
C GLU A 67 -21.30 -18.86 -0.69
N ASN A 68 -20.27 -18.17 -1.21
CA ASN A 68 -19.33 -17.42 -0.39
C ASN A 68 -20.02 -16.30 0.40
N LEU A 69 -20.92 -15.54 -0.25
CA LEU A 69 -21.69 -14.50 0.40
C LEU A 69 -22.58 -15.07 1.51
N ARG A 70 -23.21 -16.22 1.27
CA ARG A 70 -24.04 -16.91 2.28
C ARG A 70 -23.21 -17.32 3.50
N ARG A 71 -22.03 -17.93 3.29
CA ARG A 71 -21.11 -18.31 4.38
C ARG A 71 -20.65 -17.09 5.17
N GLU A 72 -20.39 -15.97 4.51
CA GLU A 72 -20.00 -14.73 5.18
C GLU A 72 -21.14 -14.16 6.04
N LEU A 73 -22.37 -14.13 5.51
CA LEU A 73 -23.56 -13.69 6.24
C LEU A 73 -23.84 -14.59 7.45
N GLU A 74 -23.74 -15.90 7.32
CA GLU A 74 -23.87 -16.85 8.43
C GLU A 74 -22.80 -16.59 9.51
N ARG A 75 -21.54 -16.36 9.11
CA ARG A 75 -20.45 -16.01 10.05
C ARG A 75 -20.71 -14.69 10.77
N ARG A 76 -21.21 -13.66 10.06
CA ARG A 76 -21.59 -12.37 10.67
C ARG A 76 -22.77 -12.52 11.64
N ALA A 77 -23.80 -13.27 11.28
CA ALA A 77 -24.95 -13.53 12.14
C ALA A 77 -24.52 -14.25 13.44
N GLN A 78 -23.64 -15.25 13.35
CA GLN A 78 -23.07 -15.93 14.53
C GLN A 78 -22.28 -14.98 15.43
N LEU A 79 -21.47 -14.08 14.84
CA LEU A 79 -20.73 -13.06 15.59
C LEU A 79 -21.66 -12.05 16.26
N GLU A 80 -22.72 -11.61 15.58
CA GLU A 80 -23.73 -10.73 16.17
C GLU A 80 -24.53 -11.39 17.28
N GLU A 81 -24.88 -12.66 17.15
CA GLU A 81 -25.57 -13.41 18.20
C GLU A 81 -24.67 -13.56 19.44
N ARG A 82 -23.38 -13.88 19.26
CA ARG A 82 -22.39 -13.87 20.35
C ARG A 82 -22.35 -12.48 20.99
N ARG A 83 -22.22 -11.41 20.21
CA ARG A 83 -22.23 -10.03 20.73
C ARG A 83 -23.52 -9.71 21.51
N ARG A 84 -24.70 -10.11 21.03
CA ARG A 84 -25.97 -9.88 21.75
C ARG A 84 -26.03 -10.63 23.08
N ARG A 85 -25.55 -11.88 23.13
CA ARG A 85 -25.44 -12.63 24.39
C ARG A 85 -24.50 -11.95 25.38
N HIS A 86 -23.46 -11.28 24.90
CA HIS A 86 -22.52 -10.53 25.73
C HIS A 86 -22.89 -9.07 25.99
N ALA A 87 -23.83 -8.48 25.24
CA ALA A 87 -24.22 -7.07 25.35
C ALA A 87 -25.37 -6.81 26.34
N VAL A 88 -25.67 -7.76 27.24
CA VAL A 88 -26.66 -7.54 28.31
C VAL A 88 -26.20 -6.33 29.14
N PRO A 89 -26.95 -5.22 29.13
CA PRO A 89 -26.64 -4.09 29.97
C PRO A 89 -27.10 -4.46 31.38
N SER A 90 -26.20 -5.01 32.21
CA SER A 90 -26.50 -5.06 33.63
C SER A 90 -26.12 -3.72 34.25
N GLU A 91 -27.11 -3.09 34.85
CA GLU A 91 -26.93 -1.85 35.61
C GLU A 91 -26.24 -2.10 36.97
N ASN A 92 -25.76 -3.31 37.26
CA ASN A 92 -25.15 -3.70 38.53
C ASN A 92 -23.94 -4.66 38.35
N PHE A 93 -23.02 -4.37 37.43
CA PHE A 93 -21.80 -5.19 37.35
C PHE A 93 -20.90 -4.91 38.55
N ALA A 94 -20.75 -5.92 39.40
CA ALA A 94 -19.79 -5.89 40.49
C ALA A 94 -18.38 -5.71 39.91
N ILE A 95 -17.75 -4.56 40.16
CA ILE A 95 -16.36 -4.30 39.77
C ILE A 95 -15.47 -5.26 40.57
N ALA A 96 -14.83 -6.21 39.90
CA ALA A 96 -13.79 -7.00 40.53
C ALA A 96 -12.57 -6.10 40.78
N ARG A 97 -12.10 -6.03 42.03
CA ARG A 97 -10.95 -5.21 42.43
C ARG A 97 -9.70 -6.04 42.71
N SER A 98 -9.85 -7.36 42.79
CA SER A 98 -8.78 -8.30 43.09
C SER A 98 -8.85 -9.54 42.20
N VAL A 99 -7.74 -10.26 42.11
CA VAL A 99 -7.68 -11.55 41.42
C VAL A 99 -8.55 -12.60 42.11
N ASP A 100 -8.68 -12.53 43.43
CA ASP A 100 -9.55 -13.45 44.17
C ASP A 100 -11.03 -13.24 43.83
N ASP A 101 -11.44 -12.00 43.58
CA ASP A 101 -12.81 -11.71 43.10
C ASP A 101 -13.03 -12.31 41.71
N LEU A 102 -12.06 -12.17 40.81
CA LEU A 102 -12.12 -12.79 39.49
C LEU A 102 -12.12 -14.31 39.55
N ARG A 103 -11.34 -14.90 40.47
CA ARG A 103 -11.31 -16.35 40.70
C ARG A 103 -12.67 -16.84 41.18
N LYS A 104 -13.26 -16.16 42.17
CA LYS A 104 -14.60 -16.50 42.68
C LYS A 104 -15.66 -16.41 41.58
N LYS A 105 -15.59 -15.36 40.74
CA LYS A 105 -16.54 -15.19 39.62
C LYS A 105 -16.34 -16.18 38.49
N SER A 106 -15.09 -16.53 38.17
CA SER A 106 -14.76 -17.60 37.24
C SER A 106 -15.35 -18.93 37.72
N GLN A 107 -15.22 -19.22 39.02
CA GLN A 107 -15.81 -20.42 39.65
C GLN A 107 -17.35 -20.38 39.71
N SER A 108 -17.96 -19.20 39.87
CA SER A 108 -19.43 -19.05 39.85
C SER A 108 -20.02 -19.05 38.44
N ASN A 109 -19.19 -19.19 37.41
CA ASN A 109 -19.59 -19.14 35.99
C ASN A 109 -20.24 -17.80 35.60
N GLU A 110 -19.94 -16.73 36.34
CA GLU A 110 -20.34 -15.36 36.02
C GLU A 110 -19.43 -14.81 34.93
N ALA A 111 -19.76 -15.07 33.67
CA ALA A 111 -18.93 -14.70 32.51
C ALA A 111 -18.80 -13.18 32.25
N PHE A 112 -19.11 -12.31 33.21
CA PHE A 112 -19.15 -10.87 32.99
C PHE A 112 -18.54 -10.07 34.15
N CYS A 113 -17.50 -9.30 33.82
CA CYS A 113 -16.72 -8.45 34.71
C CYS A 113 -16.17 -7.23 33.94
N GLU A 114 -17.05 -6.40 33.37
CA GLU A 114 -16.60 -5.13 32.76
C GLU A 114 -16.03 -4.16 33.81
N GLN A 115 -15.12 -3.29 33.36
CA GLN A 115 -14.48 -2.26 34.18
C GLN A 115 -13.70 -2.81 35.39
N THR A 116 -13.26 -4.06 35.31
CA THR A 116 -12.39 -4.67 36.33
C THR A 116 -11.08 -3.88 36.39
N ARG A 117 -10.56 -3.66 37.60
CA ARG A 117 -9.27 -3.00 37.79
C ARG A 117 -8.37 -3.91 38.59
N ILE A 118 -7.40 -4.52 37.92
CA ILE A 118 -6.35 -5.33 38.53
C ILE A 118 -5.05 -4.55 38.44
N GLU A 119 -4.54 -4.09 39.57
CA GLU A 119 -3.28 -3.36 39.63
C GLU A 119 -2.33 -4.07 40.59
N GLY A 120 -1.24 -4.60 40.04
CA GLY A 120 -0.07 -4.98 40.82
C GLY A 120 0.73 -3.76 41.25
N ASN A 121 1.63 -3.97 42.20
CA ASN A 121 2.61 -2.96 42.59
C ASN A 121 3.84 -3.08 41.67
N ASP A 122 4.59 -2.01 41.47
CA ASP A 122 5.81 -1.98 40.63
C ASP A 122 6.83 -3.07 41.01
N GLN A 123 6.83 -3.49 42.28
CA GLN A 123 7.74 -4.50 42.82
C GLN A 123 7.19 -5.93 42.79
N ALA A 124 5.88 -6.10 42.68
CA ALA A 124 5.22 -7.39 42.78
C ALA A 124 4.11 -7.46 41.74
N ALA A 125 4.44 -8.03 40.59
CA ALA A 125 3.46 -8.27 39.55
C ALA A 125 2.44 -9.31 40.04
N ILE A 126 1.19 -9.10 39.67
CA ILE A 126 0.09 -10.02 40.01
C ILE A 126 0.08 -11.13 38.98
N GLU A 127 0.19 -12.37 39.43
CA GLU A 127 0.11 -13.55 38.56
C GLU A 127 -1.35 -14.01 38.42
N ILE A 128 -1.82 -14.13 37.19
CA ILE A 128 -3.14 -14.65 36.85
C ILE A 128 -3.00 -16.01 36.21
N GLU A 129 -3.40 -17.02 36.97
CA GLU A 129 -3.57 -18.41 36.55
C GLU A 129 -5.07 -18.75 36.74
N LEU A 130 -5.90 -18.28 35.80
CA LEU A 130 -7.35 -18.47 35.85
C LEU A 130 -7.86 -18.93 34.47
N ASP A 131 -8.89 -19.77 34.49
CA ASP A 131 -9.71 -20.04 33.31
C ASP A 131 -10.76 -18.93 33.18
N LEU A 132 -10.51 -18.04 32.23
CA LEU A 132 -11.37 -16.92 31.87
C LEU A 132 -11.91 -17.14 30.44
N LYS A 133 -12.15 -18.40 30.04
CA LYS A 133 -12.76 -18.72 28.75
C LYS A 133 -14.11 -18.01 28.60
N ALA A 134 -14.28 -17.31 27.49
CA ALA A 134 -15.46 -16.52 27.14
C ALA A 134 -15.87 -15.44 28.16
N PHE A 135 -14.96 -15.03 29.06
CA PHE A 135 -15.22 -13.97 30.04
C PHE A 135 -15.28 -12.60 29.36
N ASN A 136 -16.23 -11.76 29.73
CA ASN A 136 -16.25 -10.35 29.33
C ASN A 136 -15.52 -9.50 30.38
N LEU A 137 -14.34 -9.02 30.00
CA LEU A 137 -13.46 -8.10 30.73
C LEU A 137 -13.32 -6.76 29.96
N GLY A 138 -14.34 -6.38 29.20
CA GLY A 138 -14.38 -5.12 28.45
C GLY A 138 -14.11 -3.90 29.33
N ARG A 139 -13.37 -2.93 28.78
CA ARG A 139 -12.97 -1.68 29.46
C ARG A 139 -12.23 -1.86 30.79
N SER A 140 -11.72 -3.05 31.06
CA SER A 140 -10.95 -3.34 32.27
C SER A 140 -9.55 -2.75 32.19
N VAL A 141 -8.91 -2.52 33.33
CA VAL A 141 -7.55 -2.01 33.46
C VAL A 141 -6.70 -3.08 34.15
N PHE A 142 -5.65 -3.52 33.46
CA PHE A 142 -4.66 -4.47 33.95
C PHE A 142 -3.32 -3.76 34.03
N ARG A 143 -2.75 -3.60 35.24
CA ARG A 143 -1.43 -3.00 35.46
C ARG A 143 -0.51 -3.94 36.20
N HIS A 144 0.72 -4.11 35.72
CA HIS A 144 1.72 -4.98 36.35
C HIS A 144 1.18 -6.41 36.59
N VAL A 145 0.63 -7.00 35.53
CA VAL A 145 0.01 -8.34 35.57
C VAL A 145 0.83 -9.31 34.73
N ILE A 146 1.07 -10.50 35.26
CA ILE A 146 1.64 -11.63 34.53
C ILE A 146 0.54 -12.65 34.31
N ILE A 147 0.17 -12.88 33.05
CA ILE A 147 -0.80 -13.90 32.66
C ILE A 147 0.00 -15.18 32.42
N GLN A 148 -0.19 -16.18 33.30
CA GLN A 148 0.58 -17.42 33.31
C GLN A 148 0.28 -18.30 32.09
N SER A 149 1.17 -19.25 31.81
CA SER A 149 1.03 -20.20 30.70
C SER A 149 -0.23 -21.08 30.78
N SER A 150 -0.71 -21.32 32.00
CA SER A 150 -1.93 -22.08 32.30
C SER A 150 -3.21 -21.26 32.21
N ALA A 151 -3.12 -19.93 32.01
CA ALA A 151 -4.30 -19.09 31.86
C ALA A 151 -5.00 -19.37 30.52
N ASN A 152 -6.30 -19.62 30.59
CA ASN A 152 -7.14 -19.84 29.42
C ASN A 152 -8.05 -18.63 29.21
N LEU A 153 -7.76 -17.84 28.20
CA LEU A 153 -8.50 -16.64 27.79
C LEU A 153 -9.23 -16.86 26.46
N GLU A 154 -9.50 -18.12 26.08
CA GLU A 154 -10.13 -18.44 24.80
C GLU A 154 -11.52 -17.77 24.68
N GLY A 155 -11.71 -16.95 23.65
CA GLY A 155 -12.96 -16.24 23.40
C GLY A 155 -13.28 -15.14 24.42
N ALA A 156 -12.39 -14.80 25.35
CA ALA A 156 -12.63 -13.71 26.29
C ALA A 156 -12.68 -12.37 25.56
N SER A 157 -13.58 -11.49 26.00
CA SER A 157 -13.70 -10.12 25.49
C SER A 157 -12.91 -9.17 26.38
N PHE A 158 -11.90 -8.53 25.80
CA PHE A 158 -11.13 -7.44 26.38
C PHE A 158 -11.36 -6.14 25.61
N ALA A 159 -12.54 -5.99 24.99
CA ALA A 159 -12.84 -4.86 24.13
C ALA A 159 -12.72 -3.53 24.91
N GLY A 160 -11.87 -2.63 24.44
CA GLY A 160 -11.58 -1.34 25.09
C GLY A 160 -10.78 -1.44 26.39
N ALA A 161 -10.25 -2.61 26.76
CA ALA A 161 -9.43 -2.76 27.96
C ALA A 161 -8.07 -2.05 27.83
N THR A 162 -7.48 -1.69 28.96
CA THR A 162 -6.16 -1.07 29.05
C THR A 162 -5.20 -2.03 29.75
N PHE A 163 -4.11 -2.38 29.08
CA PHE A 163 -3.04 -3.24 29.59
C PHE A 163 -1.77 -2.41 29.73
N GLU A 164 -1.27 -2.23 30.94
CA GLU A 164 -0.02 -1.50 31.21
C GLU A 164 0.97 -2.44 31.93
N HIS A 165 2.17 -2.61 31.38
CA HIS A 165 3.18 -3.50 31.97
C HIS A 165 2.68 -4.93 32.17
N VAL A 166 1.95 -5.47 31.18
CA VAL A 166 1.41 -6.83 31.21
C VAL A 166 2.30 -7.79 30.44
N VAL A 167 2.53 -8.98 31.00
CA VAL A 167 3.29 -10.04 30.36
C VAL A 167 2.40 -11.26 30.17
N PHE A 168 2.18 -11.67 28.92
CA PHE A 168 1.57 -12.95 28.58
C PHE A 168 2.70 -13.99 28.47
N LYS A 169 2.69 -14.99 29.35
CA LYS A 169 3.69 -16.06 29.37
C LYS A 169 3.49 -17.04 28.21
N ALA A 170 4.59 -17.69 27.84
CA ALA A 170 4.61 -18.73 26.81
C ALA A 170 3.54 -19.79 27.06
N GLY A 171 2.77 -20.17 26.05
CA GLY A 171 1.69 -21.15 26.16
C GLY A 171 0.34 -20.60 26.63
N SER A 172 0.24 -19.32 27.03
CA SER A 172 -1.06 -18.72 27.36
C SER A 172 -2.03 -18.82 26.18
N ASN A 173 -3.26 -19.28 26.44
CA ASN A 173 -4.27 -19.50 25.41
C ASN A 173 -5.15 -18.27 25.27
N ILE A 174 -5.03 -17.56 24.15
CA ILE A 174 -5.73 -16.30 23.87
C ILE A 174 -6.49 -16.42 22.54
N LYS A 175 -6.82 -17.65 22.15
CA LYS A 175 -7.52 -17.97 20.92
C LYS A 175 -8.90 -17.29 20.88
N GLU A 176 -9.29 -16.73 19.75
CA GLU A 176 -10.59 -16.04 19.54
C GLU A 176 -10.89 -14.88 20.51
N ALA A 177 -9.91 -14.42 21.32
CA ALA A 177 -10.13 -13.32 22.24
C ALA A 177 -10.34 -11.99 21.50
N ASP A 178 -11.20 -11.13 22.04
CA ASP A 178 -11.50 -9.83 21.45
C ASP A 178 -10.76 -8.69 22.17
N PHE A 179 -9.66 -8.22 21.61
CA PHE A 179 -8.93 -7.03 22.06
C PHE A 179 -9.29 -5.78 21.27
N SER A 180 -10.48 -5.73 20.67
CA SER A 180 -10.84 -4.59 19.83
C SER A 180 -10.86 -3.29 20.65
N HIS A 181 -10.27 -2.22 20.14
CA HIS A 181 -10.08 -0.94 20.84
C HIS A 181 -9.25 -0.99 22.12
N ALA A 182 -8.59 -2.11 22.45
CA ALA A 182 -7.74 -2.20 23.62
C ALA A 182 -6.49 -1.32 23.50
N THR A 183 -5.96 -0.85 24.63
CA THR A 183 -4.70 -0.09 24.68
C THR A 183 -3.64 -0.93 25.39
N PHE A 184 -2.53 -1.21 24.70
CA PHE A 184 -1.40 -1.98 25.20
C PHE A 184 -0.21 -1.05 25.42
N SER A 185 0.17 -0.79 26.66
CA SER A 185 1.34 0.00 27.06
C SER A 185 2.40 -0.89 27.69
N SER A 186 3.59 -0.99 27.09
CA SER A 186 4.67 -1.86 27.60
C SER A 186 4.26 -3.31 27.82
N VAL A 187 3.43 -3.84 26.91
CA VAL A 187 2.96 -5.24 26.96
C VAL A 187 3.92 -6.15 26.20
N LYS A 188 4.13 -7.34 26.73
CA LYS A 188 4.97 -8.39 26.15
C LYS A 188 4.16 -9.68 25.97
N PHE A 189 4.20 -10.24 24.77
CA PHE A 189 3.76 -11.60 24.51
C PHE A 189 5.01 -12.46 24.37
N GLU A 190 5.25 -13.35 25.33
CA GLU A 190 6.36 -14.30 25.24
C GLU A 190 6.12 -15.27 24.07
N PRO A 191 7.17 -15.90 23.50
CA PRO A 191 7.04 -16.88 22.43
C PRO A 191 6.03 -17.99 22.78
N GLU A 192 5.39 -18.58 21.78
CA GLU A 192 4.44 -19.70 21.94
C GLU A 192 3.09 -19.33 22.59
N CYS A 193 2.70 -18.06 22.62
CA CYS A 193 1.31 -17.68 22.90
C CYS A 193 0.39 -18.14 21.75
N ILE A 194 -0.80 -18.63 22.09
CA ILE A 194 -1.80 -19.07 21.10
C ILE A 194 -2.77 -17.92 20.86
N LEU A 195 -2.64 -17.24 19.72
CA LEU A 195 -3.41 -16.03 19.36
C LEU A 195 -4.35 -16.27 18.16
N ASP A 196 -4.63 -17.54 17.84
CA ASP A 196 -5.44 -17.92 16.68
C ASP A 196 -6.83 -17.26 16.72
N GLY A 197 -7.20 -16.54 15.67
CA GLY A 197 -8.50 -15.87 15.59
C GLY A 197 -8.69 -14.70 16.56
N ALA A 198 -7.67 -14.29 17.33
CA ALA A 198 -7.78 -13.14 18.21
C ALA A 198 -7.98 -11.84 17.40
N SER A 199 -8.90 -10.98 17.85
CA SER A 199 -9.19 -9.70 17.21
C SER A 199 -8.41 -8.57 17.89
N PHE A 200 -7.57 -7.88 17.14
CA PHE A 200 -6.86 -6.67 17.58
C PHE A 200 -7.35 -5.44 16.80
N GLN A 201 -8.61 -5.46 16.37
CA GLN A 201 -9.18 -4.37 15.59
C GLN A 201 -9.20 -3.08 16.41
N PHE A 202 -8.60 -2.03 15.89
CA PHE A 202 -8.45 -0.73 16.54
C PHE A 202 -7.66 -0.73 17.85
N ALA A 203 -6.93 -1.81 18.15
CA ALA A 203 -6.02 -1.84 19.28
C ALA A 203 -4.90 -0.80 19.11
N LYS A 204 -4.46 -0.19 20.22
CA LYS A 204 -3.35 0.76 20.26
C LYS A 204 -2.17 0.13 20.97
N PHE A 205 -1.04 -0.03 20.29
CA PHE A 205 0.20 -0.54 20.89
C PHE A 205 1.16 0.62 21.16
N LEU A 206 1.28 1.02 22.43
CA LEU A 206 2.16 2.08 22.93
C LEU A 206 3.39 1.44 23.57
N LYS A 207 4.57 1.56 22.94
CA LYS A 207 5.81 0.97 23.49
C LYS A 207 5.69 -0.54 23.80
N ALA A 208 4.87 -1.29 23.05
CA ALA A 208 4.86 -2.75 23.19
C ALA A 208 6.25 -3.26 22.74
N ILE A 209 7.04 -3.76 23.70
CA ILE A 209 8.46 -4.05 23.51
C ILE A 209 8.67 -5.37 22.74
N ALA A 210 7.68 -6.25 22.72
CA ALA A 210 7.83 -7.57 22.11
C ALA A 210 6.45 -8.15 21.84
N VAL A 211 5.78 -7.66 20.81
CA VAL A 211 4.87 -8.53 20.09
C VAL A 211 5.69 -9.14 18.96
N GLU A 212 6.56 -10.09 19.31
CA GLU A 212 7.25 -10.93 18.33
C GLU A 212 6.19 -11.86 17.72
N PHE A 213 5.39 -11.31 16.80
CA PHE A 213 4.32 -12.02 16.13
C PHE A 213 4.84 -13.30 15.44
N ASP A 214 6.08 -13.28 14.96
CA ASP A 214 6.73 -14.38 14.25
C ASP A 214 6.88 -15.67 15.08
N ARG A 215 6.87 -15.58 16.42
CA ARG A 215 7.02 -16.74 17.32
C ARG A 215 5.70 -17.19 17.96
N ASN A 216 4.58 -16.57 17.58
CA ASN A 216 3.27 -16.87 18.13
C ASN A 216 2.35 -17.40 17.04
N ASN A 217 1.37 -18.24 17.40
CA ASN A 217 0.42 -18.74 16.42
C ASN A 217 -0.69 -17.71 16.20
N LEU A 218 -0.75 -17.13 15.00
CA LEU A 218 -1.60 -15.97 14.66
C LEU A 218 -2.65 -16.30 13.59
N SER A 219 -2.93 -17.58 13.37
CA SER A 219 -3.79 -17.98 12.25
C SER A 219 -5.18 -17.35 12.38
N GLY A 220 -5.60 -16.58 11.38
CA GLY A 220 -6.91 -15.90 11.37
C GLY A 220 -7.07 -14.73 12.34
N SER A 221 -6.00 -14.27 13.01
CA SER A 221 -6.05 -13.04 13.82
C SER A 221 -6.21 -11.79 12.95
N VAL A 222 -6.90 -10.77 13.46
CA VAL A 222 -7.20 -9.54 12.69
C VAL A 222 -6.55 -8.33 13.35
N PHE A 223 -5.53 -7.77 12.71
CA PHE A 223 -4.90 -6.51 13.12
C PHE A 223 -5.43 -5.36 12.25
N PHE A 224 -6.18 -4.45 12.86
CA PHE A 224 -6.59 -3.21 12.18
C PHE A 224 -6.23 -2.01 13.05
N THR A 225 -4.99 -1.56 13.06
CA THR A 225 -4.61 -0.41 13.88
C THR A 225 -4.90 0.91 13.13
N PRO A 226 -5.72 1.83 13.66
CA PRO A 226 -5.96 3.12 13.03
C PRO A 226 -4.69 3.96 13.09
N ARG A 227 -3.97 3.97 11.95
CA ARG A 227 -3.13 5.04 11.42
C ARG A 227 -2.39 5.91 12.46
N SER A 228 -1.22 5.45 12.91
CA SER A 228 -0.08 6.35 13.16
C SER A 228 1.28 5.65 13.09
N ASP A 229 1.36 4.43 12.55
CA ASP A 229 2.66 3.80 12.39
C ASP A 229 3.49 4.59 11.37
N LYS A 230 4.70 4.98 11.79
CA LYS A 230 5.70 5.63 10.95
C LYS A 230 5.98 4.82 9.71
N TRP A 231 5.93 3.48 9.80
CA TRP A 231 6.02 2.60 8.65
C TRP A 231 4.88 2.83 7.65
N ASN A 232 3.62 2.83 8.11
CA ASN A 232 2.47 3.05 7.23
C ASN A 232 2.45 4.45 6.58
N ALA A 233 2.98 5.47 7.25
CA ALA A 233 3.18 6.79 6.65
C ALA A 233 4.25 6.73 5.56
N LEU A 234 5.38 6.08 5.86
CA LEU A 234 6.51 5.90 4.97
C LEU A 234 6.13 5.07 3.73
N ALA A 235 5.53 3.89 3.91
CA ALA A 235 5.08 3.00 2.84
C ALA A 235 4.09 3.69 1.87
N ARG A 236 3.17 4.53 2.40
CA ARG A 236 2.23 5.31 1.57
C ARG A 236 2.94 6.37 0.73
N SER A 237 3.90 7.09 1.30
CA SER A 237 4.71 8.08 0.55
C SER A 237 5.48 7.46 -0.61
N TYR A 238 5.83 6.17 -0.51
CA TYR A 238 6.57 5.43 -1.53
C TYR A 238 5.72 4.41 -2.31
N SER A 239 4.39 4.52 -2.25
CA SER A 239 3.51 3.73 -3.12
C SER A 239 3.76 4.04 -4.60
N THR A 240 3.50 3.06 -5.47
CA THR A 240 3.72 3.16 -6.93
C THR A 240 3.09 4.43 -7.54
N ILE A 241 1.87 4.78 -7.11
CA ILE A 241 1.17 5.98 -7.59
C ILE A 241 1.89 7.25 -7.14
N SER A 242 2.29 7.33 -5.87
CA SER A 242 3.06 8.47 -5.36
C SER A 242 4.39 8.62 -6.09
N GLN A 243 5.08 7.51 -6.40
CA GLN A 243 6.33 7.54 -7.16
C GLN A 243 6.12 8.10 -8.58
N ILE A 244 5.05 7.70 -9.28
CA ILE A 244 4.72 8.20 -10.61
C ILE A 244 4.45 9.70 -10.57
N VAL A 245 3.54 10.16 -9.69
CA VAL A 245 3.18 11.57 -9.55
C VAL A 245 4.41 12.43 -9.29
N ASN A 246 5.25 11.97 -8.38
CA ASN A 246 6.45 12.72 -8.02
C ASN A 246 7.54 12.70 -9.09
N THR A 247 7.67 11.60 -9.83
CA THR A 247 8.57 11.52 -11.00
C THR A 247 8.12 12.53 -12.05
N ILE A 248 6.81 12.59 -12.35
CA ILE A 248 6.23 13.57 -13.28
C ILE A 248 6.49 15.01 -12.80
N LEU A 249 6.24 15.30 -11.52
CA LEU A 249 6.51 16.63 -10.93
C LEU A 249 8.01 17.00 -10.97
N SER A 250 8.89 16.01 -10.84
CA SER A 250 10.33 16.23 -10.94
C SER A 250 10.74 16.56 -12.38
N PHE A 251 10.22 15.81 -13.35
CA PHE A 251 10.46 16.08 -14.76
C PHE A 251 9.81 17.39 -15.25
N SER A 252 8.68 17.80 -14.69
CA SER A 252 8.04 19.05 -15.09
C SER A 252 8.88 20.27 -14.73
N TYR A 253 9.57 20.26 -13.58
CA TYR A 253 10.52 21.32 -13.21
C TYR A 253 11.66 21.44 -14.25
N PHE A 254 12.32 20.33 -14.59
CA PHE A 254 13.36 20.34 -15.62
C PHE A 254 12.78 20.65 -17.01
N GLY A 255 11.54 20.24 -17.28
CA GLY A 255 10.83 20.55 -18.52
C GLY A 255 10.68 22.05 -18.74
N ILE A 256 10.39 22.83 -17.68
CA ILE A 256 10.33 24.30 -17.75
C ILE A 256 11.71 24.88 -18.05
N LEU A 257 12.77 24.36 -17.44
CA LEU A 257 14.15 24.81 -17.73
C LEU A 257 14.56 24.50 -19.18
N ILE A 258 14.22 23.31 -19.68
CA ILE A 258 14.47 22.91 -21.07
C ILE A 258 13.66 23.79 -22.03
N LEU A 259 12.39 24.07 -21.71
CA LEU A 259 11.55 24.96 -22.51
C LEU A 259 12.12 26.38 -22.56
N LYS A 260 12.60 26.90 -21.41
CA LYS A 260 13.31 28.18 -21.35
C LYS A 260 14.51 28.19 -22.28
N LEU A 261 15.39 27.17 -22.20
CA LEU A 261 16.53 27.04 -23.11
C LEU A 261 16.11 27.04 -24.59
N TYR A 262 15.02 26.35 -24.91
CA TYR A 262 14.52 26.27 -26.28
C TYR A 262 14.01 27.62 -26.79
N ILE A 263 13.17 28.32 -26.00
CA ILE A 263 12.62 29.64 -26.37
C ILE A 263 13.76 30.62 -26.66
N PHE A 264 14.76 30.71 -25.78
CA PHE A 264 15.86 31.65 -26.00
C PHE A 264 16.76 31.25 -27.16
N LYS A 265 17.00 29.94 -27.38
CA LYS A 265 17.68 29.48 -28.59
C LYS A 265 16.93 29.95 -29.84
N THR A 266 15.60 29.83 -29.85
CA THR A 266 14.79 30.31 -30.98
C THR A 266 14.82 31.82 -31.13
N MET A 267 14.84 32.60 -30.03
CA MET A 267 15.00 34.05 -30.08
C MET A 267 16.36 34.46 -30.64
N SER A 268 17.46 33.81 -30.21
CA SER A 268 18.80 34.09 -30.73
C SER A 268 18.93 33.79 -32.24
N LEU A 269 18.27 32.74 -32.72
CA LEU A 269 18.22 32.41 -34.14
C LEU A 269 17.37 33.43 -34.93
N ALA A 270 16.27 33.90 -34.35
CA ALA A 270 15.43 34.92 -34.96
C ALA A 270 16.17 36.28 -35.06
N GLU A 271 16.88 36.68 -34.01
CA GLU A 271 17.73 37.89 -34.02
C GLU A 271 18.82 37.80 -35.09
N ALA A 272 19.54 36.68 -35.17
CA ALA A 272 20.56 36.46 -36.20
C ALA A 272 19.97 36.51 -37.62
N PHE A 273 18.76 35.97 -37.82
CA PHE A 273 18.06 36.01 -39.10
C PHE A 273 17.60 37.43 -39.49
N ILE A 274 17.10 38.20 -38.53
CA ILE A 274 16.70 39.60 -38.73
C ILE A 274 17.92 40.43 -39.12
N LEU A 275 19.02 40.30 -38.37
CA LEU A 275 20.28 41.01 -38.64
C LEU A 275 20.87 40.66 -40.00
N TYR A 276 20.78 39.40 -40.44
CA TYR A 276 21.23 38.99 -41.78
C TYR A 276 20.43 39.65 -42.92
N LYS A 277 19.14 39.97 -42.70
CA LYS A 277 18.26 40.51 -43.73
C LYS A 277 18.30 42.02 -43.88
N ILE A 278 18.85 42.76 -42.92
CA ILE A 278 18.93 44.23 -42.97
C ILE A 278 20.22 44.60 -43.74
N PRO A 279 20.13 45.15 -44.97
CA PRO A 279 21.30 45.56 -45.74
C PRO A 279 21.90 46.83 -45.12
N ASP A 280 23.17 46.78 -44.73
CA ASP A 280 23.84 47.85 -43.97
C ASP A 280 23.93 49.21 -44.70
N PRO A 281 23.79 50.31 -43.92
CA PRO A 281 25.01 51.05 -43.58
C PRO A 281 25.12 51.44 -42.09
N VAL A 282 24.34 50.84 -41.17
CA VAL A 282 24.42 51.14 -39.74
C VAL A 282 25.05 49.96 -38.99
N ASN A 283 26.27 49.60 -39.39
CA ASN A 283 27.19 48.73 -38.65
C ASN A 283 27.74 49.44 -37.40
N ALA A 284 26.84 50.03 -36.60
CA ALA A 284 27.14 50.60 -35.31
C ALA A 284 27.39 49.46 -34.32
N LYS A 285 28.61 48.90 -34.36
CA LYS A 285 29.31 48.23 -33.24
C LYS A 285 28.40 47.50 -32.23
N ILE A 286 27.52 46.60 -32.71
CA ILE A 286 26.75 45.75 -31.80
C ILE A 286 27.75 44.79 -31.17
N THR A 287 28.07 45.06 -29.90
CA THR A 287 29.03 44.27 -29.15
C THR A 287 28.25 43.13 -28.52
N TYR A 288 28.35 41.93 -29.08
CA TYR A 288 27.74 40.75 -28.48
C TYR A 288 28.50 40.41 -27.19
N SER A 289 27.81 40.45 -26.06
CA SER A 289 28.36 39.87 -24.83
C SER A 289 28.18 38.36 -24.89
N GLU A 290 29.28 37.60 -24.90
CA GLU A 290 29.24 36.15 -24.74
C GLU A 290 28.75 35.82 -23.32
N ILE A 291 27.47 35.49 -23.19
CA ILE A 291 26.92 34.95 -21.95
C ILE A 291 27.13 33.44 -21.98
N SER A 292 27.83 32.90 -20.99
CA SER A 292 28.01 31.45 -20.89
C SER A 292 26.66 30.74 -20.74
N VAL A 293 26.50 29.58 -21.38
CA VAL A 293 25.29 28.74 -21.26
C VAL A 293 24.96 28.45 -19.78
N PHE A 294 25.98 28.41 -18.92
CA PHE A 294 25.84 28.21 -17.48
C PHE A 294 25.21 29.42 -16.78
N ASN A 295 25.75 30.64 -16.99
CA ASN A 295 25.15 31.88 -16.49
C ASN A 295 23.77 32.14 -17.10
N PHE A 296 23.51 31.55 -18.27
CA PHE A 296 22.21 31.63 -18.92
C PHE A 296 21.17 30.67 -18.33
N MET A 297 21.55 29.40 -18.07
CA MET A 297 20.66 28.39 -17.49
C MET A 297 20.27 28.73 -16.06
N PHE A 298 21.26 29.10 -15.25
CA PHE A 298 21.06 29.38 -13.84
C PHE A 298 20.80 30.87 -13.62
N GLY A 299 21.20 31.75 -14.53
CA GLY A 299 21.20 33.18 -14.28
C GLY A 299 22.53 33.60 -13.65
N SER A 300 22.79 34.91 -13.64
CA SER A 300 23.97 35.47 -12.96
C SER A 300 23.84 35.48 -11.44
N GLN A 301 22.64 35.19 -10.91
CA GLN A 301 22.40 35.18 -9.48
C GLN A 301 22.81 33.83 -8.88
N PRO A 302 23.57 33.82 -7.77
CA PRO A 302 24.04 32.59 -7.13
C PRO A 302 22.91 31.72 -6.55
N SER A 303 21.72 32.27 -6.35
CA SER A 303 20.55 31.57 -5.79
C SER A 303 20.11 30.37 -6.65
N SER A 304 20.17 30.50 -7.96
CA SER A 304 19.75 29.48 -8.92
C SER A 304 20.62 28.22 -8.88
N LEU A 305 21.94 28.40 -8.71
CA LEU A 305 22.88 27.31 -8.55
C LEU A 305 22.60 26.58 -7.24
N VAL A 306 22.30 27.32 -6.17
CA VAL A 306 21.90 26.75 -4.88
C VAL A 306 20.61 25.92 -5.04
N ILE A 307 19.60 26.42 -5.76
CA ILE A 307 18.37 25.66 -6.04
C ILE A 307 18.69 24.39 -6.84
N ALA A 308 19.50 24.49 -7.89
CA ALA A 308 19.87 23.35 -8.72
C ALA A 308 20.58 22.26 -7.90
N VAL A 309 21.52 22.64 -7.03
CA VAL A 309 22.21 21.72 -6.12
C VAL A 309 21.23 21.10 -5.12
N ILE A 310 20.35 21.90 -4.49
CA ILE A 310 19.33 21.40 -3.57
C ILE A 310 18.42 20.38 -4.26
N LEU A 311 18.00 20.65 -5.50
CA LEU A 311 17.16 19.74 -6.26
C LEU A 311 17.89 18.45 -6.62
N ILE A 312 19.15 18.50 -7.04
CA ILE A 312 19.95 17.30 -7.32
C ILE A 312 20.08 16.44 -6.05
N VAL A 313 20.41 17.06 -4.92
CA VAL A 313 20.53 16.37 -3.62
C VAL A 313 19.18 15.78 -3.19
N TYR A 314 18.10 16.53 -3.34
CA TYR A 314 16.74 16.08 -3.06
C TYR A 314 16.39 14.84 -3.91
N GLN A 315 16.65 14.85 -5.22
CA GLN A 315 16.35 13.72 -6.11
C GLN A 315 17.22 12.51 -5.79
N ALA A 316 18.51 12.70 -5.52
CA ALA A 316 19.42 11.61 -5.17
C ALA A 316 19.01 10.93 -3.85
N LEU A 317 18.74 11.70 -2.80
CA LEU A 317 18.26 11.19 -1.52
C LEU A 317 16.94 10.45 -1.67
N ARG A 318 16.02 11.02 -2.45
CA ARG A 318 14.73 10.42 -2.71
C ARG A 318 14.84 9.09 -3.45
N LEU A 319 15.65 9.02 -4.51
CA LEU A 319 15.92 7.79 -5.24
C LEU A 319 16.52 6.73 -4.32
N PHE A 320 17.51 7.12 -3.50
CA PHE A 320 18.13 6.25 -2.51
C PHE A 320 17.10 5.65 -1.54
N VAL A 321 16.26 6.49 -0.93
CA VAL A 321 15.22 6.02 0.00
C VAL A 321 14.21 5.12 -0.72
N THR A 322 13.83 5.45 -1.96
CA THR A 322 12.92 4.62 -2.77
C THR A 322 13.51 3.22 -3.02
N MET A 323 14.78 3.14 -3.43
CA MET A 323 15.46 1.87 -3.69
C MET A 323 15.60 1.00 -2.43
N ARG A 324 15.72 1.62 -1.25
CA ARG A 324 15.84 0.91 0.03
C ARG A 324 14.50 0.47 0.61
N ILE A 325 13.46 1.29 0.48
CA ILE A 325 12.14 1.00 1.03
C ILE A 325 11.33 0.08 0.12
N GLY A 326 11.51 0.16 -1.20
CA GLY A 326 10.77 -0.66 -2.17
C GLY A 326 10.77 -2.15 -1.84
N PRO A 327 11.95 -2.78 -1.60
CA PRO A 327 12.03 -4.18 -1.19
C PRO A 327 11.33 -4.47 0.14
N LEU A 328 11.36 -3.54 1.09
CA LEU A 328 10.69 -3.70 2.39
C LEU A 328 9.17 -3.67 2.27
N ILE A 329 8.63 -2.78 1.41
CA ILE A 329 7.20 -2.75 1.10
C ILE A 329 6.77 -4.04 0.41
N GLU A 330 7.58 -4.53 -0.53
CA GLU A 330 7.26 -5.76 -1.24
C GLU A 330 7.34 -6.98 -0.31
N ALA A 331 8.32 -7.02 0.59
CA ALA A 331 8.41 -8.04 1.63
C ALA A 331 7.18 -8.01 2.56
N GLU A 332 6.71 -6.82 2.96
CA GLU A 332 5.47 -6.68 3.75
C GLU A 332 4.25 -7.18 2.95
N ARG A 333 4.13 -6.85 1.66
CA ARG A 333 3.01 -7.33 0.83
C ARG A 333 2.99 -8.84 0.67
N GLN A 334 4.16 -9.45 0.52
CA GLN A 334 4.29 -10.90 0.33
C GLN A 334 4.10 -11.66 1.65
N SER A 335 4.66 -11.14 2.73
CA SER A 335 4.67 -11.83 4.03
C SER A 335 3.49 -11.47 4.92
N GLY A 336 2.88 -10.30 4.72
CA GLY A 336 1.90 -9.70 5.64
C GLY A 336 2.53 -9.08 6.90
N TYR A 337 3.85 -9.17 7.06
CA TYR A 337 4.54 -8.70 8.26
C TYR A 337 5.18 -7.32 8.03
N THR A 338 4.90 -6.40 8.95
CA THR A 338 5.56 -5.09 8.99
C THR A 338 7.03 -5.27 9.39
N PRO A 339 7.99 -4.66 8.66
CA PRO A 339 9.41 -4.82 8.95
C PRO A 339 9.77 -4.27 10.35
N PRO A 340 10.78 -4.85 11.03
CA PRO A 340 11.21 -4.40 12.35
C PRO A 340 11.52 -2.90 12.37
N ARG A 341 11.18 -2.21 13.47
CA ARG A 341 11.33 -0.76 13.59
C ARG A 341 12.73 -0.26 13.20
N ASP A 342 13.78 -0.94 13.66
CA ASP A 342 15.16 -0.53 13.42
C ASP A 342 15.55 -0.60 11.94
N SER A 343 14.88 -1.45 11.16
CA SER A 343 15.13 -1.58 9.73
C SER A 343 14.63 -0.39 8.92
N PHE A 344 13.59 0.32 9.38
CA PHE A 344 12.98 1.42 8.60
C PHE A 344 13.14 2.81 9.23
N MET A 345 13.47 2.92 10.52
CA MET A 345 13.54 4.20 11.23
C MET A 345 14.55 5.17 10.61
N THR A 346 15.71 4.70 10.15
CA THR A 346 16.71 5.53 9.46
C THR A 346 16.13 6.13 8.17
N TYR A 347 15.38 5.33 7.41
CA TYR A 347 14.75 5.78 6.17
C TYR A 347 13.59 6.75 6.43
N TYR A 348 12.88 6.61 7.55
CA TYR A 348 11.88 7.59 7.99
C TYR A 348 12.49 8.96 8.28
N SER A 349 13.63 9.01 8.97
CA SER A 349 14.37 10.25 9.20
C SER A 349 14.89 10.87 7.91
N LEU A 350 15.44 10.06 7.00
CA LEU A 350 15.83 10.51 5.66
C LEU A 350 14.65 11.06 4.86
N GLN A 351 13.48 10.43 4.94
CA GLN A 351 12.28 10.92 4.27
C GLN A 351 11.82 12.28 4.83
N THR A 352 12.00 12.50 6.14
CA THR A 352 11.72 13.82 6.75
C THR A 352 12.68 14.88 6.21
N LEU A 353 13.97 14.55 6.04
CA LEU A 353 14.94 15.43 5.39
C LEU A 353 14.59 15.71 3.93
N VAL A 354 14.18 14.70 3.17
CA VAL A 354 13.72 14.85 1.77
C VAL A 354 12.53 15.81 1.70
N ASN A 355 11.56 15.68 2.61
CA ASN A 355 10.43 16.60 2.67
C ASN A 355 10.86 18.05 2.99
N LEU A 356 11.79 18.23 3.94
CA LEU A 356 12.33 19.56 4.28
C LEU A 356 13.06 20.20 3.09
N LEU A 357 13.88 19.42 2.36
CA LEU A 357 14.55 19.89 1.15
C LEU A 357 13.55 20.26 0.05
N GLY A 358 12.47 19.49 -0.10
CA GLY A 358 11.39 19.81 -1.03
C GLY A 358 10.70 21.14 -0.69
N ILE A 359 10.38 21.36 0.58
CA ILE A 359 9.80 22.64 1.06
C ILE A 359 10.78 23.80 0.81
N ALA A 360 12.06 23.61 1.12
CA ALA A 360 13.09 24.63 0.90
C ALA A 360 13.21 24.97 -0.60
N ALA A 361 13.24 23.98 -1.48
CA ALA A 361 13.31 24.20 -2.92
C ALA A 361 12.11 25.01 -3.45
N VAL A 362 10.89 24.68 -2.99
CA VAL A 362 9.68 25.44 -3.35
C VAL A 362 9.74 26.87 -2.81
N ALA A 363 10.18 27.06 -1.57
CA ALA A 363 10.28 28.39 -0.96
C ALA A 363 11.27 29.29 -1.72
N ILE A 364 12.45 28.77 -2.08
CA ILE A 364 13.44 29.55 -2.85
C ILE A 364 12.92 29.83 -4.26
N PHE A 365 12.27 28.86 -4.91
CA PHE A 365 11.64 29.07 -6.22
C PHE A 365 10.58 30.17 -6.19
N CYS A 366 9.69 30.18 -5.19
CA CYS A 366 8.71 31.24 -5.02
C CYS A 366 9.37 32.61 -4.77
N TYR A 367 10.47 32.64 -4.00
CA TYR A 367 11.25 33.86 -3.77
C TYR A 367 11.86 34.40 -5.07
N GLU A 368 12.39 33.54 -5.94
CA GLU A 368 12.91 33.95 -7.24
C GLU A 368 11.81 34.48 -8.17
N ILE A 369 10.65 33.82 -8.22
CA ILE A 369 9.50 34.32 -8.98
C ILE A 369 9.07 35.70 -8.48
N TRP A 370 9.00 35.88 -7.17
CA TRP A 370 8.68 37.17 -6.56
C TRP A 370 9.71 38.24 -6.93
N GLY A 371 11.00 37.91 -6.87
CA GLY A 371 12.09 38.79 -7.29
C GLY A 371 11.96 39.20 -8.76
N LEU A 372 11.65 38.25 -9.66
CA LEU A 372 11.42 38.53 -11.07
C LEU A 372 10.19 39.41 -11.31
N ALA A 373 9.12 39.21 -10.55
CA ALA A 373 7.89 39.99 -10.67
C ALA A 373 8.04 41.43 -10.13
N THR A 374 9.01 41.67 -9.23
CA THR A 374 9.24 42.97 -8.58
C THR A 374 10.39 43.76 -9.19
N GLN A 375 11.21 43.16 -10.04
CA GLN A 375 12.19 43.89 -10.83
C GLN A 375 11.46 44.85 -11.77
N GLU A 376 11.81 46.15 -11.72
CA GLU A 376 11.28 47.14 -12.64
C GLU A 376 11.47 46.65 -14.09
N PRO A 377 10.47 46.84 -14.97
CA PRO A 377 10.58 46.42 -16.36
C PRO A 377 11.86 47.00 -16.93
N LEU A 378 12.71 46.14 -17.49
CA LEU A 378 13.96 46.52 -18.13
C LEU A 378 13.67 47.71 -19.05
N LYS A 379 14.18 48.89 -18.68
CA LYS A 379 14.21 50.06 -19.57
C LYS A 379 15.16 49.70 -20.69
N VAL A 380 14.63 49.10 -21.75
CA VAL A 380 15.37 48.91 -23.00
C VAL A 380 15.57 50.31 -23.56
N PRO A 381 16.82 50.81 -23.67
CA PRO A 381 17.05 52.04 -24.42
C PRO A 381 16.62 51.77 -25.86
N ILE A 382 15.61 52.53 -26.32
CA ILE A 382 15.16 52.54 -27.72
C ILE A 382 16.25 53.15 -28.58
#